data_AF-A0A7W0WEA8-F1
#
_entry.id   AF-A0A7W0WEA8-F1
#
_cell.length_a   1.000
_cell.length_b   1.000
_cell.length_c   1.000
_cell.angle_alpha   90.00
_cell.angle_beta   90.00
_cell.angle_gamma   90.00
#
_symmetry.space_group_name_H-M   'P 1'
#
loop_
_entity.id
_entity.type
_entity.pdbx_description
1 polymer ?
#
loop_
_entity_poly.entity_id
_entity_poly.type
_entity_poly.pdbx_seq_one_letter_code
_entity_poly.pdbx_strand_id
1 'polypeptide(L)'
;MDETLAQALDSLEIGDPVSHGLLHIFPLRGGTHAEQDLSLLEDALHAGTLRVEEMNEAGSVPELHIVNEGTLQVLILEGDELIGAKQNRVVNSSVLIATNSELVLPVSCVERGRWSPGGM
;
A
#
# COMPACT_ATOMS: atom_id res chain seq x y z
N MET A 1 -19.35 17.25 10.82
CA MET A 1 -17.89 17.05 10.69
C MET A 1 -17.47 16.25 11.91
N ASP A 2 -16.72 15.17 11.73
CA ASP A 2 -16.20 14.36 12.84
C ASP A 2 -15.37 15.25 13.77
N GLU A 3 -15.64 15.23 15.06
CA GLU A 3 -15.00 16.07 16.07
C GLU A 3 -13.49 15.81 16.14
N THR A 4 -13.08 14.56 15.89
CA THR A 4 -11.69 14.13 15.83
C THR A 4 -10.97 14.74 14.62
N LEU A 5 -11.65 14.75 13.47
CA LEU A 5 -11.09 15.34 12.24
C LEU A 5 -10.92 16.85 12.37
N ALA A 6 -11.91 17.54 12.95
CA ALA A 6 -11.83 18.98 13.19
C ALA A 6 -10.63 19.33 14.09
N GLN A 7 -10.47 18.61 15.21
CA GLN A 7 -9.34 18.79 16.12
C GLN A 7 -7.99 18.50 15.45
N ALA A 8 -7.90 17.44 14.65
CA ALA A 8 -6.68 17.13 13.92
C ALA A 8 -6.31 18.25 12.95
N LEU A 9 -7.26 18.76 12.17
CA LEU A 9 -7.05 19.86 11.24
C LEU A 9 -6.68 21.16 11.94
N ASP A 10 -7.32 21.48 13.06
CA ASP A 10 -7.03 22.69 13.85
C ASP A 10 -5.61 22.64 14.47
N SER A 11 -5.07 21.44 14.68
CA SER A 11 -3.71 21.24 15.19
C SER A 11 -2.63 21.27 14.10
N LEU A 12 -3.00 21.39 12.81
CA LEU A 12 -2.03 21.40 11.72
C LEU A 12 -1.38 22.77 11.54
N GLU A 13 -0.06 22.77 11.52
CA GLU A 13 0.76 23.91 11.12
C GLU A 13 1.31 23.68 9.71
N ILE A 14 1.09 24.67 8.83
CA ILE A 14 1.70 24.68 7.50
C ILE A 14 3.09 25.32 7.63
N GLY A 15 4.13 24.53 7.39
CA GLY A 15 5.51 25.01 7.44
C GLY A 15 5.95 25.72 6.16
N ASP A 16 7.17 26.25 6.19
CA ASP A 16 7.77 26.92 5.03
C ASP A 16 7.88 25.96 3.83
N PRO A 17 7.56 26.43 2.61
CA PRO A 17 7.58 25.57 1.44
C PRO A 17 9.00 25.20 1.02
N VAL A 18 9.21 23.92 0.71
CA VAL A 18 10.39 23.44 0.00
C VAL A 18 10.12 23.58 -1.49
N SER A 19 10.97 24.33 -2.19
CA SER A 19 10.74 24.68 -3.60
C SER A 19 11.89 24.23 -4.49
N HIS A 20 11.58 23.62 -5.63
CA HIS A 20 12.54 23.31 -6.69
C HIS A 20 11.90 23.50 -8.07
N GLY A 21 12.37 24.50 -8.83
CA GLY A 21 11.77 24.86 -10.11
C GLY A 21 10.31 25.29 -9.93
N LEU A 22 9.39 24.60 -10.61
CA LEU A 22 7.94 24.82 -10.51
C LEU A 22 7.26 23.94 -9.45
N LEU A 23 8.01 23.09 -8.73
CA LEU A 23 7.48 22.23 -7.66
C LEU A 23 7.62 22.94 -6.31
N HIS A 24 6.50 23.05 -5.58
CA HIS A 24 6.43 23.58 -4.23
C HIS A 24 5.76 22.56 -3.31
N ILE A 25 6.42 22.21 -2.22
CA ILE A 25 5.92 21.26 -1.21
C ILE A 25 5.72 22.02 0.10
N PHE A 26 4.50 22.02 0.62
CA PHE A 26 4.16 22.63 1.91
C PHE A 26 4.08 21.53 2.98
N PRO A 27 5.03 21.45 3.91
CA PRO A 27 4.98 20.44 4.95
C PRO A 27 3.84 20.76 5.92
N LEU A 28 2.98 19.77 6.19
CA LEU A 28 1.99 19.83 7.25
C LEU A 28 2.58 19.18 8.50
N ARG A 29 2.61 19.90 9.63
CA ARG A 29 3.10 19.43 10.93
C ARG A 29 1.95 19.43 11.93
N GLY A 30 2.00 18.54 12.92
CA GLY A 30 0.90 18.37 13.86
C GLY A 30 -0.08 17.29 13.40
N GLY A 31 -1.34 17.40 13.82
CA GLY A 31 -2.28 16.28 13.80
C GLY A 31 -2.19 15.48 15.10
N THR A 32 -3.30 14.87 15.50
CA THR A 32 -3.30 13.95 16.64
C THR A 32 -2.41 12.75 16.30
N HIS A 33 -1.34 12.58 17.06
CA HIS A 33 -0.47 11.40 16.97
C HIS A 33 -1.23 10.20 17.53
N ALA A 34 -2.07 9.58 16.72
CA ALA A 34 -2.38 8.18 16.93
C ALA A 34 -1.11 7.44 16.47
N GLU A 35 -0.35 6.86 17.39
CA GLU A 35 0.51 5.73 17.03
C GLU A 35 -0.43 4.65 16.48
N GLN A 36 -0.68 4.70 15.18
CA GLN A 36 -1.27 3.58 14.50
C GLN A 36 -0.10 2.63 14.31
N ASP A 37 -0.02 1.62 15.17
CA ASP A 37 0.97 0.56 15.03
C ASP A 37 0.62 -0.25 13.76
N LEU A 38 1.10 0.27 12.63
CA LEU A 38 0.94 -0.26 11.29
C LEU A 38 2.28 -0.77 10.79
N SER A 39 2.27 -1.91 10.13
CA SER A 39 3.38 -2.36 9.31
C SER A 39 3.06 -2.09 7.84
N LEU A 40 4.05 -1.67 7.06
CA LEU A 40 3.90 -1.65 5.60
C LEU A 40 4.09 -3.05 5.03
N LEU A 41 3.68 -3.24 3.78
CA LEU A 41 3.78 -4.53 3.07
C LEU A 41 5.19 -5.13 3.15
N GLU A 42 6.21 -4.39 2.75
CA GLU A 42 7.58 -4.90 2.70
C GLU A 42 8.10 -5.29 4.08
N ASP A 43 7.85 -4.45 5.10
CA ASP A 43 8.24 -4.72 6.48
C ASP A 43 7.57 -6.00 7.02
N ALA A 44 6.29 -6.19 6.73
CA ALA A 44 5.53 -7.34 7.21
C ALA A 44 5.93 -8.64 6.51
N LEU A 45 6.27 -8.58 5.21
CA LEU A 45 6.83 -9.69 4.46
C LEU A 45 8.23 -10.05 4.99
N HIS A 46 9.08 -9.05 5.24
CA HIS A 46 10.45 -9.26 5.73
C HIS A 46 10.46 -9.82 7.15
N ALA A 47 9.51 -9.41 7.99
CA ALA A 47 9.30 -9.94 9.33
C ALA A 47 8.69 -11.36 9.33
N GLY A 48 8.16 -11.83 8.19
CA GLY A 48 7.48 -13.13 8.07
C GLY A 48 6.11 -13.16 8.74
N THR A 49 5.54 -12.00 9.09
CA THR A 49 4.22 -11.89 9.73
C THR A 49 3.08 -11.78 8.72
N LEU A 50 3.39 -11.49 7.45
CA LEU A 50 2.46 -11.50 6.34
C LEU A 50 2.85 -12.59 5.34
N ARG A 51 1.86 -13.36 4.86
CA ARG A 51 2.02 -14.30 3.75
C ARG A 51 1.10 -13.93 2.60
N VAL A 52 1.57 -14.20 1.39
CA VAL A 52 0.83 -13.99 0.14
C VAL A 52 0.82 -15.30 -0.62
N GLU A 53 -0.38 -15.78 -0.96
CA GLU A 53 -0.62 -17.06 -1.64
C GLU A 53 -1.45 -16.81 -2.91
N GLU A 54 -1.12 -17.48 -4.02
CA GLU A 54 -1.88 -17.36 -5.27
C GLU A 54 -3.11 -18.27 -5.28
N MET A 55 -4.28 -17.71 -5.58
CA MET A 55 -5.52 -18.48 -5.73
C MET A 55 -5.82 -18.74 -7.22
N ASN A 56 -5.53 -19.96 -7.70
CA ASN A 56 -5.94 -20.58 -8.97
C ASN A 56 -5.68 -19.84 -10.31
N GLU A 57 -5.27 -20.60 -11.33
CA GLU A 57 -4.72 -20.08 -12.60
C GLU A 57 -5.64 -20.32 -13.82
N ALA A 58 -6.98 -20.21 -13.64
CA ALA A 58 -7.94 -20.57 -14.69
C ALA A 58 -8.88 -19.39 -15.06
N GLY A 59 -8.41 -18.50 -15.93
CA GLY A 59 -9.24 -17.62 -16.78
C GLY A 59 -10.05 -16.51 -16.10
N SER A 60 -9.88 -16.29 -14.79
CA SER A 60 -10.49 -15.19 -14.02
C SER A 60 -9.44 -14.13 -13.65
N VAL A 61 -9.90 -12.93 -13.24
CA VAL A 61 -9.04 -11.88 -12.65
C VAL A 61 -8.13 -12.52 -11.59
N PRO A 62 -6.81 -12.28 -11.61
CA PRO A 62 -5.91 -12.89 -10.64
C PRO A 62 -6.19 -12.32 -9.25
N GLU A 63 -6.37 -13.23 -8.30
CA GLU A 63 -6.62 -12.93 -6.88
C GLU A 63 -5.44 -13.45 -6.05
N LEU A 64 -5.04 -12.66 -5.06
CA LEU A 64 -4.05 -13.06 -4.06
C LEU A 64 -4.73 -13.23 -2.71
N HIS A 65 -4.47 -14.35 -2.06
CA HIS A 65 -4.82 -14.58 -0.68
C HIS A 65 -3.73 -14.02 0.22
N ILE A 66 -4.08 -13.06 1.07
CA ILE A 66 -3.15 -12.41 1.98
C ILE A 66 -3.52 -12.78 3.40
N VAL A 67 -2.55 -13.27 4.16
CA VAL A 67 -2.73 -13.71 5.55
C VAL A 67 -1.80 -12.90 6.44
N ASN A 68 -2.37 -12.10 7.33
CA ASN A 68 -1.64 -11.34 8.35
C ASN A 68 -1.73 -12.06 9.70
N GLU A 69 -0.64 -12.70 10.11
CA GLU A 69 -0.49 -13.35 11.42
C GLU A 69 0.28 -12.46 12.41
N GLY A 70 0.63 -11.25 12.00
CA GLY A 70 1.29 -10.27 12.86
C GLY A 70 0.36 -9.68 13.91
N THR A 71 0.96 -9.06 14.92
CA THR A 71 0.27 -8.29 15.96
C THR A 71 -0.12 -6.89 15.50
N LEU A 72 0.39 -6.45 14.35
CA LEU A 72 0.13 -5.15 13.75
C LEU A 72 -0.82 -5.27 12.57
N GLN A 73 -1.57 -4.21 12.29
CA GLN A 73 -2.30 -4.13 11.03
C GLN A 73 -1.30 -3.87 9.91
N VAL A 74 -1.57 -4.40 8.71
CA VAL A 74 -0.69 -4.22 7.56
C VAL A 74 -1.36 -3.31 6.53
N LEU A 75 -0.73 -2.17 6.24
CA LEU A 75 -1.14 -1.29 5.16
C LEU A 75 -0.44 -1.70 3.88
N ILE A 76 -1.24 -2.06 2.88
CA ILE A 76 -0.79 -2.31 1.51
C ILE A 76 -1.28 -1.14 0.67
N LEU A 77 -0.39 -0.53 -0.09
CA LEU A 77 -0.71 0.63 -0.93
C LEU A 77 -0.95 0.19 -2.38
N GLU A 78 -1.85 0.89 -3.05
CA GLU A 78 -1.96 0.78 -4.51
C GLU A 78 -0.62 1.09 -5.17
N GLY A 79 -0.23 0.26 -6.14
CA GLY A 79 1.07 0.37 -6.81
C GLY A 79 2.18 -0.46 -6.16
N ASP A 80 1.97 -1.02 -4.97
CA ASP A 80 2.93 -1.95 -4.36
C ASP A 80 3.17 -3.16 -5.27
N GLU A 81 4.44 -3.51 -5.47
CA GLU A 81 4.85 -4.67 -6.27
C GLU A 81 5.06 -5.89 -5.37
N LEU A 82 4.42 -7.00 -5.74
CA LEU A 82 4.62 -8.30 -5.11
C LEU A 82 5.56 -9.12 -5.98
N ILE A 83 6.81 -9.21 -5.54
CA ILE A 83 7.92 -9.87 -6.23
C ILE A 83 8.12 -11.27 -5.64
N GLY A 84 8.16 -12.31 -6.48
CA GLY A 84 8.46 -13.68 -6.05
C GLY A 84 7.29 -14.66 -6.06
N ALA A 85 6.07 -14.21 -6.41
CA ALA A 85 4.99 -15.10 -6.83
C ALA A 85 5.28 -15.68 -8.23
N LYS A 86 4.44 -16.58 -8.79
CA LYS A 86 4.73 -17.20 -10.11
C LYS A 86 4.92 -16.15 -11.21
N GLN A 87 4.36 -14.96 -11.02
CA GLN A 87 4.59 -13.76 -11.82
C GLN A 87 4.59 -12.51 -10.92
N ASN A 88 5.25 -11.43 -11.34
CA ASN A 88 5.15 -10.14 -10.64
C ASN A 88 3.72 -9.59 -10.73
N ARG A 89 3.24 -9.00 -9.63
CA ARG A 89 1.90 -8.43 -9.50
C ARG A 89 1.99 -7.01 -8.96
N VAL A 90 1.05 -6.16 -9.39
CA VAL A 90 0.84 -4.83 -8.81
C VAL A 90 -0.53 -4.82 -8.14
N VAL A 91 -0.56 -4.26 -6.92
CA VAL A 91 -1.77 -4.07 -6.15
C VAL A 91 -2.64 -2.97 -6.76
N ASN A 92 -3.93 -3.25 -6.95
CA ASN A 92 -4.88 -2.34 -7.62
C ASN A 92 -5.65 -1.42 -6.67
N SER A 93 -5.52 -1.61 -5.36
CA SER A 93 -6.24 -0.83 -4.37
C SER A 93 -5.52 -0.88 -3.03
N SER A 94 -5.44 0.26 -2.35
CA SER A 94 -4.90 0.31 -1.00
C SER A 94 -5.84 -0.39 -0.02
N VAL A 95 -5.30 -1.30 0.79
CA VAL A 95 -6.06 -2.05 1.79
C VAL A 95 -5.34 -2.03 3.13
N LEU A 96 -6.13 -2.01 4.20
CA LEU A 96 -5.64 -2.17 5.56
C LEU A 96 -6.10 -3.51 6.09
N ILE A 97 -5.15 -4.42 6.31
CA ILE A 97 -5.41 -5.79 6.75
C ILE A 97 -5.27 -5.83 8.27
N ALA A 98 -6.34 -6.22 8.96
CA ALA A 98 -6.33 -6.32 10.41
C ALA A 98 -5.32 -7.38 10.89
N THR A 99 -4.90 -7.26 12.15
CA THR A 99 -4.11 -8.31 12.83
C THR A 99 -4.86 -9.64 12.84
N ASN A 100 -4.14 -10.75 12.69
CA ASN A 100 -4.71 -12.10 12.72
C ASN A 100 -5.92 -12.28 11.79
N SER A 101 -5.81 -11.77 10.56
CA SER A 101 -6.89 -11.81 9.58
C SER A 101 -6.37 -12.13 8.18
N GLU A 102 -7.30 -12.51 7.31
CA GLU A 102 -7.02 -12.81 5.91
C GLU A 102 -7.95 -12.02 4.98
N LEU A 103 -7.46 -11.73 3.78
CA LEU A 103 -8.17 -10.99 2.75
C LEU A 103 -7.80 -11.52 1.37
N VAL A 104 -8.78 -11.59 0.47
CA VAL A 104 -8.56 -11.80 -0.95
C VAL A 104 -8.44 -10.46 -1.65
N LEU A 105 -7.30 -10.20 -2.28
CA LEU A 105 -6.98 -8.95 -2.95
C LEU A 105 -6.95 -9.14 -4.47
N PRO A 106 -7.77 -8.40 -5.24
CA PRO A 106 -7.66 -8.40 -6.70
C PRO A 106 -6.38 -7.67 -7.12
N VAL A 107 -5.62 -8.27 -8.04
CA VAL A 107 -4.36 -7.69 -8.54
C VAL A 107 -4.37 -7.58 -10.07
N SER A 108 -3.45 -6.78 -10.62
CA SER A 108 -3.17 -6.77 -12.05
C SER A 108 -1.92 -7.58 -12.35
N CYS A 109 -1.96 -8.39 -13.40
CA CYS A 109 -0.77 -9.01 -13.96
C CYS A 109 0.15 -7.93 -14.54
N VAL A 110 1.43 -7.93 -14.15
CA VAL A 110 2.45 -7.19 -14.90
C VAL A 110 2.93 -8.07 -16.04
N GLU A 111 2.39 -7.87 -17.24
CA GLU A 111 2.91 -8.53 -18.44
C GLU A 111 4.33 -8.03 -18.74
N ARG A 112 5.31 -8.93 -18.81
CA ARG A 112 6.61 -8.61 -19.40
C ARG A 112 6.40 -8.20 -20.87
N GLY A 113 6.81 -6.99 -21.25
CA GLY A 113 7.00 -6.63 -22.67
C GLY A 113 6.17 -5.47 -23.24
N ARG A 114 5.50 -4.63 -22.44
CA ARG A 114 4.70 -3.51 -22.98
C ARG A 114 5.49 -2.31 -23.51
N TRP A 115 6.79 -2.27 -23.32
CA TRP A 115 7.67 -1.21 -23.81
C TRP A 115 8.68 -1.81 -24.78
N SER A 116 8.18 -2.28 -25.92
CA SER A 116 9.04 -2.46 -27.09
C SER A 116 9.48 -1.06 -27.54
N PRO A 117 10.79 -0.78 -27.70
CA PRO A 117 11.22 0.41 -28.43
C PRO A 117 10.50 0.39 -29.77
N GLY A 118 9.79 1.47 -30.09
CA GLY A 118 8.95 1.56 -31.28
C GLY A 118 9.65 1.03 -32.52
N GLY A 119 8.90 0.27 -33.32
CA GLY A 119 9.38 -0.24 -34.60
C GLY A 119 9.94 0.87 -35.47
N MET A 120 11.10 0.57 -36.06
CA MET A 120 11.49 0.99 -37.39
C MET A 120 12.02 -0.23 -38.12
#